data_AF-A0A2H3KVM9-F1
#
_entry.id   AF-A0A2H3KVM9-F1
#
_cell.length_a   1.000
_cell.length_b   1.000
_cell.length_c   1.000
_cell.angle_alpha   90.00
_cell.angle_beta   90.00
_cell.angle_gamma   90.00
#
_symmetry.space_group_name_H-M   'P 1'
#
loop_
_entity.id
_entity.type
_entity.pdbx_description
1 polymer ?
#
loop_
_entity_poly.entity_id
_entity_poly.type
_entity_poly.pdbx_seq_one_letter_code
_entity_poly.pdbx_strand_id
1 'polypeptide(L)'
;MDNNSSVLATYIALLEELDLLNSETESKVICDNPDIFITKNVNFFTKSFTITLCAYLESFLKDITMTVIDNANQRLTQNKVAYNLAKWSVLKKKDLGELNDNELLFEDLRIKVTRKELDEFISGSPYKTEKLFKKIGIKLYEDLIYIEQKEKVISIVEKRNKIVHHNDNASDIAFSDISTNISTITEYMKNLNNLIKKEIEK
;
A
#
# COMPACT_ATOMS: atom_id res chain seq x y z
N MET A 1 -16.35 -4.76 -14.07
CA MET A 1 -16.52 -5.24 -12.70
C MET A 1 -15.49 -4.53 -11.84
N ASP A 2 -15.92 -3.99 -10.70
CA ASP A 2 -15.22 -2.96 -9.92
C ASP A 2 -14.02 -3.57 -9.15
N ASN A 3 -12.90 -3.80 -9.84
CA ASN A 3 -11.73 -4.52 -9.31
C ASN A 3 -11.16 -3.88 -8.03
N ASN A 4 -11.33 -2.56 -7.86
CA ASN A 4 -10.98 -1.81 -6.64
C ASN A 4 -11.78 -2.24 -5.41
N SER A 5 -13.10 -2.44 -5.57
CA SER A 5 -13.95 -2.88 -4.46
C SER A 5 -13.56 -4.28 -3.99
N SER A 6 -13.04 -5.12 -4.89
CA SER A 6 -12.54 -6.45 -4.56
C SER A 6 -11.22 -6.40 -3.78
N VAL A 7 -10.30 -5.49 -4.16
CA VAL A 7 -9.01 -5.33 -3.47
C VAL A 7 -9.24 -4.88 -2.03
N LEU A 8 -9.96 -3.78 -1.81
CA LEU A 8 -10.21 -3.27 -0.46
C LEU A 8 -10.89 -4.30 0.43
N ALA A 9 -11.92 -4.99 -0.06
CA ALA A 9 -12.64 -6.01 0.71
C ALA A 9 -11.72 -7.15 1.16
N THR A 10 -10.80 -7.58 0.29
CA THR A 10 -9.83 -8.63 0.62
C THR A 10 -8.94 -8.23 1.79
N TYR A 11 -8.37 -7.01 1.74
CA TYR A 11 -7.47 -6.56 2.80
C TYR A 11 -8.18 -6.16 4.09
N ILE A 12 -9.43 -5.69 4.03
CA ILE A 12 -10.25 -5.50 5.23
C ILE A 12 -10.48 -6.84 5.93
N ALA A 13 -10.85 -7.91 5.19
CA ALA A 13 -11.05 -9.23 5.79
C ALA A 13 -9.77 -9.75 6.48
N LEU A 14 -8.60 -9.57 5.84
CA LEU A 14 -7.32 -9.94 6.45
C LEU A 14 -7.02 -9.15 7.74
N LEU A 15 -7.39 -7.87 7.80
CA LEU A 15 -7.23 -7.04 8.99
C LEU A 15 -8.21 -7.42 10.09
N GLU A 16 -9.45 -7.77 9.75
CA GLU A 16 -10.44 -8.28 10.69
C GLU A 16 -10.00 -9.63 11.30
N GLU A 17 -9.47 -10.55 10.48
CA GLU A 17 -8.90 -11.81 10.95
C GLU A 17 -7.69 -11.58 11.88
N LEU A 18 -6.82 -10.61 11.55
CA LEU A 18 -5.68 -10.25 12.40
C LEU A 18 -6.13 -9.69 13.75
N ASP A 19 -7.18 -8.88 13.77
CA ASP A 19 -7.73 -8.28 15.00
C ASP A 19 -8.41 -9.33 15.89
N LEU A 20 -9.14 -10.28 15.28
CA LEU A 20 -9.70 -11.43 15.99
C LEU A 20 -8.59 -12.26 16.63
N LEU A 21 -7.54 -12.59 15.89
CA LEU A 21 -6.40 -13.35 16.42
C LEU A 21 -5.67 -12.59 17.54
N ASN A 22 -5.50 -11.28 17.39
CA ASN A 22 -4.92 -10.40 18.41
C ASN A 22 -5.75 -10.42 19.70
N SER A 23 -7.08 -10.26 19.58
CA SER A 23 -8.03 -10.26 20.69
C SER A 23 -8.08 -11.62 21.40
N GLU A 24 -8.09 -12.72 20.65
CA GLU A 24 -8.00 -14.06 21.22
C GLU A 24 -6.69 -14.28 21.98
N THR A 25 -5.58 -13.78 21.44
CA THR A 25 -4.26 -13.86 22.08
C THR A 25 -4.23 -13.03 23.37
N GLU A 26 -4.76 -11.81 23.34
CA GLU A 26 -4.90 -10.96 24.53
C GLU A 26 -5.73 -11.65 25.62
N SER A 27 -6.89 -12.23 25.24
CA SER A 27 -7.78 -12.91 26.19
C SER A 27 -7.10 -14.07 26.93
N LYS A 28 -6.17 -14.77 26.27
CA LYS A 28 -5.38 -15.86 26.86
C LYS A 28 -4.27 -15.37 27.78
N VAL A 29 -3.94 -14.09 27.76
CA VAL A 29 -2.92 -13.47 28.63
C VAL A 29 -3.56 -12.85 29.87
N ILE A 30 -4.75 -12.26 29.74
CA ILE A 30 -5.40 -11.48 30.81
C ILE A 30 -6.45 -12.25 31.63
N CYS A 31 -6.72 -13.51 31.29
CA CYS A 31 -7.71 -14.33 32.00
C CYS A 31 -7.21 -14.85 33.35
N ASP A 32 -8.12 -15.40 34.17
CA ASP A 32 -7.79 -15.94 35.51
C ASP A 32 -6.80 -17.11 35.47
N ASN A 33 -6.72 -17.84 34.34
CA ASN A 33 -5.77 -18.92 34.11
C ASN A 33 -4.98 -18.69 32.80
N PRO A 34 -3.97 -17.79 32.81
CA PRO A 34 -3.25 -17.41 31.61
C PRO A 34 -2.50 -18.56 30.93
N ASP A 35 -2.44 -18.51 29.60
CA ASP A 35 -1.59 -19.40 28.82
C ASP A 35 -0.12 -19.05 29.04
N ILE A 36 0.60 -19.92 29.77
CA ILE A 36 2.01 -19.72 30.14
C ILE A 36 2.91 -19.51 28.92
N PHE A 37 2.64 -20.21 27.81
CA PHE A 37 3.44 -20.05 26.60
C PHE A 37 3.22 -18.67 26.00
N ILE A 38 1.97 -18.23 25.87
CA ILE A 38 1.66 -16.92 25.29
C ILE A 38 2.17 -15.81 26.20
N THR A 39 1.92 -15.89 27.52
CA THR A 39 2.40 -14.89 28.49
C THR A 39 3.92 -14.74 28.46
N LYS A 40 4.67 -15.85 28.35
CA LYS A 40 6.14 -15.78 28.23
C LYS A 40 6.63 -15.22 26.90
N ASN A 41 5.79 -15.22 25.88
CA ASN A 41 6.14 -14.84 24.51
C ASN A 41 5.33 -13.64 23.99
N VAL A 42 4.73 -12.81 24.86
CA VAL A 42 3.94 -11.63 24.45
C VAL A 42 4.69 -10.75 23.45
N ASN A 43 5.96 -10.47 23.72
CA ASN A 43 6.83 -9.68 22.81
C ASN A 43 6.93 -10.29 21.41
N PHE A 44 6.93 -11.61 21.28
CA PHE A 44 6.95 -12.27 19.97
C PHE A 44 5.62 -12.07 19.23
N PHE A 45 4.49 -12.21 19.92
CA PHE A 45 3.17 -12.02 19.32
C PHE A 45 2.92 -10.57 18.91
N THR A 46 3.23 -9.59 19.76
CA THR A 46 3.06 -8.16 19.42
C THR A 46 3.94 -7.75 18.24
N LYS A 47 5.18 -8.25 18.17
CA LYS A 47 6.06 -8.09 16.99
C LYS A 47 5.42 -8.69 15.73
N SER A 48 4.94 -9.93 15.82
CA SER A 48 4.36 -10.65 14.69
C SER A 48 3.12 -9.94 14.14
N PHE A 49 2.22 -9.48 15.00
CA PHE A 49 1.04 -8.72 14.59
C PHE A 49 1.41 -7.38 13.95
N THR A 50 2.37 -6.64 14.53
CA THR A 50 2.83 -5.37 13.96
C THR A 50 3.44 -5.55 12.57
N ILE A 51 4.28 -6.57 12.40
CA ILE A 51 4.89 -6.87 11.09
C ILE A 51 3.81 -7.25 10.07
N THR A 52 2.88 -8.12 10.47
CA THR A 52 1.80 -8.61 9.60
C THR A 52 0.88 -7.48 9.16
N LEU A 53 0.51 -6.58 10.08
CA LEU A 53 -0.28 -5.39 9.79
C LEU A 53 0.35 -4.53 8.68
N CYS A 54 1.65 -4.23 8.79
CA CYS A 54 2.34 -3.44 7.76
C CYS A 54 2.52 -4.22 6.44
N ALA A 55 2.68 -5.55 6.48
CA ALA A 55 2.77 -6.37 5.28
C ALA A 55 1.44 -6.37 4.49
N TYR A 56 0.30 -6.38 5.19
CA TYR A 56 -1.02 -6.21 4.57
C TYR A 56 -1.18 -4.81 3.96
N LEU A 57 -0.73 -3.75 4.65
CA LEU A 57 -0.70 -2.40 4.09
C LEU A 57 0.13 -2.33 2.79
N GLU A 58 1.34 -2.88 2.80
CA GLU A 58 2.23 -2.88 1.63
C GLU A 58 1.61 -3.64 0.45
N SER A 59 0.99 -4.78 0.72
CA SER A 59 0.34 -5.60 -0.31
C SER A 59 -0.90 -4.91 -0.88
N PHE A 60 -1.71 -4.27 -0.04
CA PHE A 60 -2.83 -3.42 -0.48
C PHE A 60 -2.36 -2.29 -1.39
N LEU A 61 -1.33 -1.54 -0.98
CA LEU A 61 -0.79 -0.43 -1.76
C LEU A 61 -0.30 -0.89 -3.14
N LYS A 62 0.30 -2.08 -3.20
CA LYS A 62 0.75 -2.70 -4.45
C LYS A 62 -0.42 -3.06 -5.35
N ASP A 63 -1.42 -3.74 -4.82
CA ASP A 63 -2.59 -4.18 -5.59
C ASP A 63 -3.43 -3.01 -6.09
N ILE A 64 -3.67 -2.01 -5.25
CA ILE A 64 -4.47 -0.85 -5.65
C ILE A 64 -3.73 0.01 -6.69
N THR A 65 -2.39 0.09 -6.61
CA THR A 65 -1.57 0.75 -7.64
C THR A 65 -1.65 0.00 -8.96
N MET A 66 -1.61 -1.34 -8.94
CA MET A 66 -1.80 -2.14 -10.15
C MET A 66 -3.17 -1.91 -10.78
N THR A 67 -4.24 -1.79 -9.98
CA THR A 67 -5.56 -1.50 -10.53
C THR A 67 -5.60 -0.15 -11.27
N VAL A 68 -4.89 0.86 -10.79
CA VAL A 68 -4.75 2.15 -11.50
C VAL A 68 -4.05 1.96 -12.85
N ILE A 69 -2.92 1.24 -12.85
CA ILE A 69 -2.14 0.97 -14.08
C ILE A 69 -2.97 0.16 -15.09
N ASP A 70 -3.68 -0.87 -14.63
CA ASP A 70 -4.52 -1.73 -15.46
C ASP A 70 -5.68 -0.93 -16.07
N ASN A 71 -6.31 -0.05 -15.29
CA ASN A 71 -7.35 0.84 -15.80
C ASN A 71 -6.82 1.82 -16.86
N ALA A 72 -5.65 2.42 -16.61
CA ALA A 72 -5.01 3.29 -17.58
C ALA A 72 -4.67 2.54 -18.89
N ASN A 73 -4.15 1.31 -18.79
CA ASN A 73 -3.90 0.45 -19.94
C ASN A 73 -5.19 0.06 -20.69
N GLN A 74 -6.29 -0.19 -19.98
CA GLN A 74 -7.59 -0.43 -20.60
C GLN A 74 -8.04 0.77 -21.44
N ARG A 75 -7.92 1.99 -20.89
CA ARG A 75 -8.25 3.24 -21.62
C ARG A 75 -7.35 3.45 -22.84
N LEU A 76 -6.05 3.20 -22.70
CA LEU A 76 -5.10 3.30 -23.82
C LEU A 76 -5.43 2.31 -24.95
N THR A 77 -5.81 1.08 -24.58
CA THR A 77 -6.23 0.04 -25.54
C THR A 77 -7.49 0.44 -26.30
N GLN A 78 -8.44 1.11 -25.63
CA GLN A 78 -9.68 1.58 -26.26
C GLN A 78 -9.45 2.76 -27.22
N ASN A 79 -8.50 3.65 -26.91
CA ASN A 79 -8.26 4.88 -27.68
C ASN A 79 -7.10 4.80 -28.69
N LYS A 80 -6.34 3.69 -28.71
CA LYS A 80 -5.23 3.40 -29.64
C LYS A 80 -4.29 4.59 -29.87
N VAL A 81 -3.64 5.03 -28.80
CA VAL A 81 -2.63 6.09 -28.88
C VAL A 81 -1.34 5.51 -29.43
N ALA A 82 -0.77 6.08 -30.48
CA ALA A 82 0.51 5.61 -31.03
C ALA A 82 1.66 5.81 -30.03
N TYR A 83 2.45 4.76 -29.77
CA TYR A 83 3.60 4.81 -28.86
C TYR A 83 4.59 5.93 -29.22
N ASN A 84 4.96 6.02 -30.49
CA ASN A 84 5.93 7.00 -30.97
C ASN A 84 5.46 8.45 -30.78
N LEU A 85 4.15 8.71 -30.86
CA LEU A 85 3.59 10.05 -30.65
C LEU A 85 3.76 10.49 -29.19
N ALA A 86 3.46 9.61 -28.24
CA ALA A 86 3.67 9.88 -26.82
C ALA A 86 5.16 9.98 -26.47
N LYS A 87 6.00 9.13 -27.06
CA LYS A 87 7.46 9.21 -26.89
C LYS A 87 8.02 10.55 -27.37
N TRP A 88 7.53 11.05 -28.50
CA TRP A 88 7.92 12.35 -29.03
C TRP A 88 7.55 13.51 -28.08
N SER A 89 6.40 13.46 -27.41
CA SER A 89 5.93 14.56 -26.55
C SER A 89 6.69 14.69 -25.23
N VAL A 90 7.26 13.60 -24.70
CA VAL A 90 7.94 13.58 -23.39
C VAL A 90 9.45 13.73 -23.48
N LEU A 91 10.06 13.41 -24.62
CA LEU A 91 11.51 13.52 -24.80
C LEU A 91 11.94 14.97 -25.00
N LYS A 92 13.14 15.31 -24.51
CA LYS A 92 13.71 16.64 -24.77
C LYS A 92 14.20 16.69 -26.21
N LYS A 93 14.20 17.90 -26.79
CA LYS A 93 14.61 18.15 -28.19
C LYS A 93 15.95 17.52 -28.58
N LYS A 94 16.90 17.48 -27.64
CA LYS A 94 18.23 16.87 -27.84
C LYS A 94 18.19 15.34 -27.99
N ASP A 95 17.28 14.68 -27.29
CA ASP A 95 17.19 13.21 -27.25
C ASP A 95 16.38 12.66 -28.44
N LEU A 96 15.60 13.51 -29.12
CA LEU A 96 14.80 13.13 -30.30
C LEU A 96 15.65 12.84 -31.55
N GLY A 97 16.79 13.54 -31.70
CA GLY A 97 17.71 13.31 -32.82
C GLY A 97 18.54 12.04 -32.68
N GLU A 98 18.53 11.42 -31.50
CA GLU A 98 19.32 10.23 -31.16
C GLU A 98 18.47 8.93 -31.16
N LEU A 99 17.16 9.03 -31.43
CA LEU A 99 16.29 7.86 -31.52
C LEU A 99 16.68 7.00 -32.73
N ASN A 100 17.12 5.78 -32.45
CA ASN A 100 17.39 4.78 -33.48
C ASN A 100 16.12 4.01 -33.87
N ASP A 101 16.19 3.23 -34.96
CA ASP A 101 15.05 2.45 -35.46
C ASP A 101 14.51 1.42 -34.46
N ASN A 102 15.34 0.92 -33.53
CA ASN A 102 14.88 -0.02 -32.48
C ASN A 102 14.04 0.66 -31.39
N GLU A 103 14.09 1.99 -31.32
CA GLU A 103 13.38 2.81 -30.35
C GLU A 103 12.07 3.39 -30.88
N LEU A 104 11.87 3.35 -32.20
CA LEU A 104 10.66 3.77 -32.91
C LEU A 104 9.81 2.54 -33.23
N LEU A 105 8.83 2.26 -32.36
CA LEU A 105 8.01 1.06 -32.45
C LEU A 105 6.63 1.41 -33.00
N PHE A 106 6.20 0.70 -34.04
CA PHE A 106 4.83 0.75 -34.56
C PHE A 106 3.90 -0.09 -33.66
N GLU A 107 3.77 0.30 -32.39
CA GLU A 107 2.86 -0.31 -31.42
C GLU A 107 1.94 0.73 -30.77
N ASP A 108 0.82 0.25 -30.20
CA ASP A 108 -0.04 1.06 -29.35
C ASP A 108 0.66 1.33 -28.00
N LEU A 109 0.50 2.55 -27.48
CA LEU A 109 1.03 2.96 -26.19
C LEU A 109 0.44 2.09 -25.08
N ARG A 110 1.33 1.57 -24.24
CA ARG A 110 0.98 0.84 -23.01
C ARG A 110 1.95 1.18 -21.90
N ILE A 111 1.42 1.21 -20.68
CA ILE A 111 2.21 1.34 -19.45
C ILE A 111 2.75 -0.05 -19.11
N LYS A 112 4.07 -0.23 -19.24
CA LYS A 112 4.78 -1.51 -19.04
C LYS A 112 5.26 -1.70 -17.60
N VAL A 113 4.59 -1.12 -16.61
CA VAL A 113 4.96 -1.29 -15.20
C VAL A 113 4.45 -2.64 -14.71
N THR A 114 5.36 -3.45 -14.19
CA THR A 114 5.09 -4.77 -13.62
C THR A 114 4.94 -4.71 -12.11
N ARG A 115 4.28 -5.74 -11.55
CA ARG A 115 4.21 -5.94 -10.09
C ARG A 115 5.59 -5.97 -9.43
N LYS A 116 6.61 -6.50 -10.10
CA LYS A 116 7.98 -6.58 -9.55
C LYS A 116 8.64 -5.21 -9.49
N GLU A 117 8.44 -4.36 -10.49
CA GLU A 117 8.99 -2.99 -10.49
C GLU A 117 8.34 -2.14 -9.41
N LEU A 118 7.07 -2.39 -9.06
CA LEU A 118 6.42 -1.70 -7.94
C LEU A 118 7.04 -2.00 -6.58
N ASP A 119 7.68 -3.16 -6.40
CA ASP A 119 8.28 -3.54 -5.11
C ASP A 119 9.36 -2.56 -4.64
N GLU A 120 10.03 -1.87 -5.57
CA GLU A 120 11.03 -0.84 -5.25
C GLU A 120 10.41 0.48 -4.74
N PHE A 121 9.13 0.71 -5.05
CA PHE A 121 8.42 1.95 -4.71
C PHE A 121 7.42 1.78 -3.57
N ILE A 122 6.98 0.55 -3.32
CA ILE A 122 6.07 0.23 -2.23
C ILE A 122 6.83 0.20 -0.91
N SER A 123 6.32 0.93 0.07
CA SER A 123 6.57 0.64 1.46
C SER A 123 5.36 1.06 2.28
N GLY A 124 5.25 0.55 3.52
CA GLY A 124 4.21 1.00 4.43
C GLY A 124 4.29 2.51 4.74
N SER A 125 5.39 3.20 4.41
CA SER A 125 5.60 4.60 4.74
C SER A 125 4.74 5.53 3.88
N PRO A 126 3.87 6.35 4.49
CA PRO A 126 3.05 7.32 3.77
C PRO A 126 3.83 8.29 2.87
N TYR A 127 5.07 8.65 3.20
CA TYR A 127 5.89 9.51 2.33
C TYR A 127 6.26 8.83 1.00
N LYS A 128 6.56 7.53 1.03
CA LYS A 128 6.83 6.76 -0.19
C LYS A 128 5.54 6.52 -0.96
N THR A 129 4.45 6.22 -0.26
CA THR A 129 3.09 6.16 -0.83
C THR A 129 2.77 7.44 -1.59
N GLU A 130 2.88 8.61 -0.97
CA GLU A 130 2.63 9.90 -1.62
C GLU A 130 3.45 10.09 -2.90
N LYS A 131 4.75 9.75 -2.86
CA LYS A 131 5.63 9.83 -4.03
C LYS A 131 5.23 8.85 -5.14
N LEU A 132 4.80 7.64 -4.79
CA LEU A 132 4.30 6.65 -5.75
C LEU A 132 3.00 7.15 -6.40
N PHE A 133 2.03 7.58 -5.60
CA PHE A 133 0.75 8.06 -6.10
C PHE A 133 0.89 9.32 -6.95
N LYS A 134 1.85 10.19 -6.62
CA LYS A 134 2.23 11.32 -7.47
C LYS A 134 2.76 10.89 -8.85
N LYS A 135 3.49 9.78 -8.96
CA LYS A 135 3.99 9.25 -10.26
C LYS A 135 2.85 8.80 -11.18
N ILE A 136 1.75 8.32 -10.60
CA ILE A 136 0.57 7.86 -11.35
C ILE A 136 -0.54 8.92 -11.45
N GLY A 137 -0.25 10.17 -11.07
CA GLY A 137 -1.15 11.31 -11.26
C GLY A 137 -2.18 11.54 -10.14
N ILE A 138 -2.09 10.83 -9.02
CA ILE A 138 -3.03 10.94 -7.90
C ILE A 138 -2.47 11.89 -6.83
N LYS A 139 -3.28 12.88 -6.45
CA LYS A 139 -2.88 13.95 -5.52
C LYS A 139 -3.36 13.70 -4.09
N LEU A 140 -2.66 12.83 -3.36
CA LEU A 140 -3.02 12.53 -1.96
C LEU A 140 -2.87 13.75 -1.03
N TYR A 141 -1.93 14.64 -1.31
CA TYR A 141 -1.62 15.82 -0.49
C TYR A 141 -2.71 16.92 -0.53
N GLU A 142 -3.73 16.79 -1.38
CA GLU A 142 -4.88 17.70 -1.40
C GLU A 142 -6.03 17.20 -0.49
N ASP A 143 -5.94 15.96 0.01
CA ASP A 143 -6.96 15.35 0.87
C ASP A 143 -6.64 15.56 2.36
N LEU A 144 -7.54 16.27 3.07
CA LEU A 144 -7.36 16.58 4.50
C LEU A 144 -7.36 15.33 5.38
N ILE A 145 -8.18 14.33 5.03
CA ILE A 145 -8.28 13.07 5.79
C ILE A 145 -6.95 12.31 5.68
N TYR A 146 -6.37 12.24 4.48
CA TYR A 146 -5.07 11.63 4.26
C TYR A 146 -3.98 12.33 5.07
N ILE A 147 -3.96 13.67 5.08
CA ILE A 147 -2.97 14.44 5.85
C ILE A 147 -3.06 14.13 7.35
N GLU A 148 -4.27 14.00 7.90
CA GLU A 148 -4.46 13.64 9.31
C GLU A 148 -4.02 12.19 9.60
N GLN A 149 -4.40 11.25 8.74
CA GLN A 149 -4.06 9.84 8.89
C GLN A 149 -2.56 9.56 8.73
N LYS A 150 -1.89 10.35 7.88
CA LYS A 150 -0.47 10.20 7.53
C LYS A 150 0.43 10.08 8.74
N GLU A 151 0.31 10.97 9.72
CA GLU A 151 1.17 10.98 10.91
C GLU A 151 0.98 9.72 11.77
N LYS A 152 -0.27 9.26 11.93
CA LYS A 152 -0.58 8.03 12.68
C LYS A 152 0.04 6.80 11.99
N VAL A 153 -0.11 6.70 10.67
CA VAL A 153 0.45 5.58 9.89
C VAL A 153 1.99 5.61 9.88
N ILE A 154 2.61 6.80 9.84
CA ILE A 154 4.08 6.94 9.97
C ILE A 154 4.56 6.31 11.27
N SER A 155 3.93 6.64 12.40
CA SER A 155 4.31 6.09 13.71
C SER A 155 4.27 4.56 13.74
N ILE A 156 3.19 3.96 13.21
CA ILE A 156 3.04 2.49 13.12
C ILE A 156 4.17 1.87 12.31
N VAL A 157 4.48 2.43 11.15
CA VAL A 157 5.49 1.91 10.21
C VAL A 157 6.90 2.08 10.78
N GLU A 158 7.18 3.20 11.45
CA GLU A 158 8.45 3.40 12.14
C GLU A 158 8.64 2.39 13.27
N LYS A 159 7.59 2.08 14.02
CA LYS A 159 7.65 1.04 15.04
C LYS A 159 7.92 -0.34 14.44
N ARG A 160 7.25 -0.69 13.33
CA ARG A 160 7.58 -1.90 12.56
C ARG A 160 9.03 -1.93 12.13
N ASN A 161 9.56 -0.83 11.60
CA ASN A 161 10.94 -0.75 11.12
C ASN A 161 11.93 -0.97 12.27
N LYS A 162 11.67 -0.43 13.46
CA LYS A 162 12.48 -0.69 14.67
C LYS A 162 12.46 -2.17 15.06
N ILE A 163 11.28 -2.80 15.05
CA ILE A 163 11.11 -4.23 15.35
C ILE A 163 11.91 -5.08 14.34
N VAL A 164 11.82 -4.79 13.04
CA VAL A 164 12.47 -5.58 11.99
C VAL A 164 13.98 -5.36 11.94
N HIS A 165 14.44 -4.11 12.00
CA HIS A 165 15.86 -3.77 11.76
C HIS A 165 16.72 -3.78 13.03
N HIS A 166 16.13 -3.54 14.19
CA HIS A 166 16.86 -3.46 15.45
C HIS A 166 16.48 -4.58 16.42
N ASN A 167 15.62 -5.52 16.00
CA ASN A 167 14.99 -6.51 16.87
C ASN A 167 14.42 -5.88 18.14
N ASP A 168 13.99 -4.61 18.03
CA ASP A 168 13.62 -3.78 19.16
C ASP A 168 12.49 -4.46 19.93
N ASN A 169 12.49 -4.36 21.26
CA ASN A 169 11.40 -4.94 22.02
C ASN A 169 10.09 -4.18 21.70
N ALA A 170 9.01 -4.94 21.53
CA ALA A 170 7.65 -4.45 21.44
C ALA A 170 6.95 -4.53 22.79
N SER A 171 7.72 -4.47 23.89
CA SER A 171 7.21 -4.48 25.26
C SER A 171 6.47 -3.18 25.61
N ASP A 172 6.67 -2.14 24.81
CA ASP A 172 5.97 -0.85 24.86
C ASP A 172 4.67 -0.84 24.03
N ILE A 173 4.30 -1.97 23.39
CA ILE A 173 3.05 -2.12 22.64
C ILE A 173 2.17 -3.15 23.37
N ALA A 174 0.99 -2.74 23.79
CA ALA A 174 -0.05 -3.64 24.27
C ALA A 174 -0.85 -4.25 23.10
N PHE A 175 -1.55 -5.36 23.34
CA PHE A 175 -2.45 -5.93 22.33
C PHE A 175 -3.58 -4.95 21.96
N SER A 176 -4.07 -4.14 22.91
CA SER A 176 -5.01 -3.05 22.62
C SER A 176 -4.46 -1.98 21.66
N ASP A 177 -3.16 -1.70 21.70
CA ASP A 177 -2.51 -0.79 20.75
C ASP A 177 -2.49 -1.40 19.35
N ILE A 178 -2.31 -2.73 19.23
CA ILE A 178 -2.40 -3.44 17.95
C ILE A 178 -3.80 -3.27 17.34
N SER A 179 -4.87 -3.48 18.11
CA SER A 179 -6.24 -3.28 17.62
C SER A 179 -6.50 -1.83 17.18
N THR A 180 -5.98 -0.86 17.93
CA THR A 180 -6.05 0.57 17.56
C THR A 180 -5.31 0.85 16.25
N ASN A 181 -4.13 0.24 16.07
CA ASN A 181 -3.35 0.34 14.84
C ASN A 181 -4.07 -0.32 13.65
N ILE A 182 -4.71 -1.47 13.86
CA ILE A 182 -5.53 -2.15 12.83
C ILE A 182 -6.67 -1.23 12.38
N SER A 183 -7.40 -0.62 13.31
CA SER A 183 -8.47 0.34 12.98
C SER A 183 -7.93 1.52 12.17
N THR A 184 -6.79 2.09 12.60
CA THR A 184 -6.12 3.21 11.91
C THR A 184 -5.74 2.85 10.48
N ILE A 185 -5.11 1.69 10.27
CA ILE A 185 -4.74 1.21 8.94
C ILE A 185 -5.98 0.93 8.07
N THR A 186 -7.04 0.37 8.66
CA THR A 186 -8.31 0.10 7.97
C THR A 186 -8.93 1.39 7.42
N GLU A 187 -9.00 2.44 8.25
CA GLU A 187 -9.52 3.75 7.83
C GLU A 187 -8.65 4.40 6.75
N TYR A 188 -7.33 4.25 6.87
CA TYR A 188 -6.39 4.73 5.87
C TYR A 188 -6.57 4.04 4.51
N MET A 189 -6.70 2.70 4.49
CA MET A 189 -6.97 1.93 3.27
C MET A 189 -8.30 2.34 2.62
N LYS A 190 -9.36 2.51 3.43
CA LYS A 190 -10.68 2.95 2.95
C LYS A 190 -10.59 4.33 2.29
N ASN A 191 -9.89 5.27 2.92
CA ASN A 191 -9.72 6.62 2.37
C ASN A 191 -8.94 6.58 1.04
N LEU A 192 -7.80 5.89 1.00
CA LEU A 192 -7.01 5.73 -0.23
C LEU A 192 -7.84 5.11 -1.37
N ASN A 193 -8.57 4.03 -1.10
CA ASN A 193 -9.42 3.40 -2.09
C ASN A 193 -10.47 4.38 -2.66
N ASN A 194 -11.08 5.21 -1.81
CA ASN A 194 -12.04 6.22 -2.24
C ASN A 194 -11.41 7.29 -3.13
N LEU A 195 -10.22 7.78 -2.78
CA LEU A 195 -9.48 8.75 -3.60
C LEU A 195 -9.13 8.16 -4.97
N ILE A 196 -8.68 6.91 -4.99
CA ILE A 196 -8.30 6.20 -6.22
C ILE A 196 -9.52 5.94 -7.09
N LYS A 197 -10.64 5.52 -6.50
CA LYS A 197 -11.89 5.30 -7.24
C LYS A 197 -12.37 6.58 -7.91
N LYS A 198 -12.35 7.71 -7.20
CA LYS A 198 -12.68 9.03 -7.76
C LYS A 198 -11.77 9.39 -8.95
N GLU A 199 -10.49 9.05 -8.91
CA GLU A 199 -9.58 9.33 -10.03
C GLU A 199 -9.84 8.42 -11.24
N ILE A 200 -10.12 7.13 -11.00
CA ILE A 200 -10.42 6.15 -12.03
C ILE A 200 -11.78 6.37 -12.70
N GLU A 201 -12.69 7.11 -12.07
CA GLU A 201 -14.00 7.43 -12.65
C GLU A 201 -14.00 8.73 -13.49
N LYS A 202 -12.92 9.52 -13.45
CA LYS A 202 -12.76 10.72 -14.31
C LYS A 202 -12.46 10.34 -15.76
#